data_AF-A0A5C6DZ65-F1
#
_entry.id   AF-A0A5C6DZ65-F1
#
_cell.length_a   1.000
_cell.length_b   1.000
_cell.length_c   1.000
_cell.angle_alpha   90.00
_cell.angle_beta   90.00
_cell.angle_gamma   90.00
#
_symmetry.space_group_name_H-M   'P 1'
#
loop_
_entity.id
_entity.type
_entity.pdbx_description
1 polymer ?
#
loop_
_entity_poly.entity_id
_entity_poly.type
_entity_poly.pdbx_seq_one_letter_code
_entity_poly.pdbx_strand_id
1 'polypeptide(L)'
;MSESKARRNRKLVDREVQGGLIRKITVHWIVFFICNAIALTIWIRLFEQPDADWGTTVGDTMRRFFPFFVITMALIPAFVWDTLKLTNRFAGPILRLRGALAEVSTGRRVAPLSFRGNDFWQEMAADFNAVVQRCGADTHADDKSTDTGSEA
;
A
#
# COMPACT_ATOMS: atom_id res chain seq x y z
N MET A 1 13.99 -26.84 -30.76
CA MET A 1 12.59 -26.94 -30.29
C MET A 1 12.40 -25.94 -29.17
N SER A 2 11.33 -25.15 -29.26
CA SER A 2 11.03 -23.92 -28.51
C SER A 2 10.83 -24.16 -27.01
N GLU A 3 11.68 -23.56 -26.15
CA GLU A 3 11.39 -23.43 -24.72
C GLU A 3 10.28 -22.40 -24.53
N SER A 4 9.09 -22.89 -24.14
CA SER A 4 7.97 -22.03 -23.77
C SER A 4 8.33 -21.22 -22.52
N LYS A 5 8.65 -19.94 -22.74
CA LYS A 5 8.84 -18.93 -21.70
C LYS A 5 7.55 -18.83 -20.88
N ALA A 6 7.49 -19.55 -19.76
CA ALA A 6 6.37 -19.53 -18.83
C ALA A 6 6.18 -18.09 -18.33
N ARG A 7 5.19 -17.42 -18.93
CA ARG A 7 4.81 -16.05 -18.68
C ARG A 7 4.33 -15.96 -17.23
N ARG A 8 5.21 -15.47 -16.34
CA ARG A 8 4.97 -15.30 -14.90
C ARG A 8 3.80 -14.34 -14.67
N ASN A 9 2.59 -14.88 -14.69
CA ASN A 9 1.34 -14.16 -14.52
C ASN A 9 1.06 -13.95 -13.02
N ARG A 10 1.93 -13.23 -12.31
CA ARG A 10 1.69 -12.78 -10.93
C ARG A 10 1.07 -11.39 -10.96
N LYS A 11 -0.18 -11.28 -11.46
CA LYS A 11 -0.96 -10.02 -11.42
C LYS A 11 -2.09 -10.05 -10.37
N LEU A 12 -2.15 -11.05 -9.51
CA LEU A 12 -3.29 -11.29 -8.60
C LEU A 12 -2.91 -11.74 -7.17
N VAL A 13 -1.66 -11.58 -6.73
CA VAL A 13 -1.17 -12.18 -5.46
C VAL A 13 -1.07 -11.16 -4.30
N ASP A 14 -1.85 -10.08 -4.33
CA ASP A 14 -2.06 -9.28 -3.11
C ASP A 14 -3.55 -8.98 -2.86
N ARG A 15 -4.43 -9.87 -3.32
CA ARG A 15 -5.89 -9.77 -3.17
C ARG A 15 -6.35 -9.70 -1.71
N GLU A 16 -5.58 -10.25 -0.78
CA GLU A 16 -5.95 -10.33 0.64
C GLU A 16 -5.71 -9.00 1.37
N VAL A 17 -4.54 -8.38 1.17
CA VAL A 17 -4.23 -7.04 1.72
C VAL A 17 -4.98 -5.94 0.96
N GLN A 18 -5.08 -6.06 -0.37
CA GLN A 18 -5.83 -5.10 -1.20
C GLN A 18 -7.33 -5.18 -0.92
N GLY A 19 -7.90 -6.37 -0.73
CA GLY A 19 -9.32 -6.54 -0.38
C GLY A 19 -9.66 -5.92 0.98
N GLY A 20 -8.78 -6.10 1.98
CA GLY A 20 -8.93 -5.48 3.30
C GLY A 20 -8.90 -3.95 3.25
N LEU A 21 -7.96 -3.38 2.49
CA LEU A 21 -7.86 -1.92 2.33
C LEU A 21 -9.05 -1.34 1.57
N ILE A 22 -9.44 -1.95 0.45
CA ILE A 22 -10.61 -1.53 -0.34
C ILE A 22 -11.86 -1.55 0.54
N ARG A 23 -12.09 -2.65 1.28
CA ARG A 23 -13.26 -2.76 2.17
C ARG A 23 -13.27 -1.66 3.22
N LYS A 24 -12.14 -1.38 3.88
CA LYS A 24 -12.06 -0.30 4.87
C LYS A 24 -12.37 1.06 4.24
N ILE A 25 -11.77 1.37 3.10
CA ILE A 25 -12.01 2.63 2.39
C ILE A 25 -13.48 2.76 2.03
N THR A 26 -14.07 1.74 1.40
CA THR A 26 -15.49 1.72 1.02
C THR A 26 -16.41 1.90 2.24
N VAL A 27 -16.14 1.22 3.36
CA VAL A 27 -16.95 1.35 4.59
C VAL A 27 -16.88 2.77 5.16
N HIS A 28 -15.67 3.33 5.34
CA HIS A 28 -15.53 4.70 5.86
C HIS A 28 -16.25 5.70 4.95
N TRP A 29 -16.20 5.45 3.65
CA TRP A 29 -16.80 6.32 2.66
C TRP A 29 -18.33 6.25 2.65
N ILE A 30 -18.91 5.05 2.82
CA ILE A 30 -20.36 4.87 3.03
C ILE A 30 -20.80 5.57 4.32
N VAL A 31 -20.04 5.41 5.42
CA VAL A 31 -20.35 6.07 6.69
C VAL A 31 -20.30 7.60 6.52
N PHE A 32 -19.24 8.12 5.89
CA PHE A 32 -19.11 9.55 5.58
C PHE A 32 -20.29 10.07 4.75
N PHE A 33 -20.70 9.33 3.73
CA PHE A 33 -21.83 9.67 2.88
C PHE A 33 -23.14 9.73 3.67
N ILE A 34 -23.42 8.71 4.49
CA ILE A 34 -24.63 8.66 5.33
C ILE A 34 -24.64 9.81 6.34
N CYS A 35 -23.51 10.06 7.02
CA CYS A 35 -23.38 11.18 7.96
C CYS A 35 -23.64 12.52 7.28
N ASN A 36 -23.09 12.74 6.07
CA ASN A 36 -23.35 13.96 5.31
C ASN A 36 -24.82 14.09 4.90
N ALA A 37 -25.45 13.01 4.40
CA ALA A 37 -26.85 13.03 4.02
C ALA A 37 -27.77 13.36 5.22
N ILE A 38 -27.50 12.78 6.39
CA ILE A 38 -28.22 13.08 7.62
C ILE A 38 -28.00 14.53 8.05
N ALA A 39 -26.75 15.01 8.05
CA ALA A 39 -26.44 16.38 8.43
C ALA A 39 -27.14 17.41 7.53
N LEU A 40 -27.15 17.18 6.21
CA LEU A 40 -27.86 18.02 5.25
C LEU A 40 -29.37 17.99 5.47
N THR A 41 -29.94 16.81 5.75
CA THR A 41 -31.38 16.67 6.03
C THR A 41 -31.77 17.42 7.30
N ILE A 42 -30.98 17.30 8.37
CA ILE A 42 -31.19 18.03 9.62
C ILE A 42 -31.07 19.54 9.40
N TRP A 43 -30.08 19.97 8.61
CA TRP A 43 -29.89 21.38 8.27
C TRP A 43 -31.09 21.97 7.54
N ILE A 44 -31.57 21.32 6.47
CA ILE A 44 -32.76 21.76 5.72
C ILE A 44 -33.96 21.84 6.65
N ARG A 45 -34.19 20.80 7.46
CA ARG A 45 -35.31 20.80 8.40
C ARG A 45 -35.22 21.97 9.38
N LEU A 46 -34.04 22.20 9.98
CA LEU A 46 -33.91 23.19 11.05
C LEU A 46 -33.99 24.63 10.54
N PHE A 47 -33.46 24.91 9.34
CA PHE A 47 -33.27 26.27 8.85
C PHE A 47 -34.11 26.66 7.64
N GLU A 48 -34.51 25.71 6.79
CA GLU A 48 -35.28 26.00 5.57
C GLU A 48 -36.76 25.60 5.71
N GLN A 49 -37.03 24.44 6.34
CA GLN A 49 -38.38 23.85 6.39
C GLN A 49 -38.71 23.23 7.77
N PRO A 50 -38.84 24.04 8.84
CA PRO A 50 -39.10 23.53 10.19
C PRO A 50 -40.44 22.82 10.34
N ASP A 51 -41.44 23.22 9.56
CA ASP A 51 -42.81 22.69 9.61
C ASP A 51 -43.06 21.53 8.64
N ALA A 52 -42.07 21.19 7.81
CA ALA A 52 -42.21 20.11 6.83
C ALA A 52 -42.08 18.73 7.47
N ASP A 53 -42.77 17.75 6.88
CA ASP A 53 -42.63 16.36 7.27
C ASP A 53 -41.24 15.80 6.89
N TRP A 54 -40.77 14.83 7.67
CA TRP A 54 -39.47 14.19 7.45
C TRP A 54 -39.37 13.53 6.07
N GLY A 55 -40.45 12.92 5.57
CA GLY A 55 -40.45 12.30 4.24
C GLY A 55 -40.23 13.33 3.13
N THR A 56 -40.88 14.50 3.25
CA THR A 56 -40.72 15.59 2.28
C THR A 56 -39.32 16.20 2.32
N THR A 57 -38.78 16.44 3.52
CA THR A 57 -37.43 16.98 3.72
C THR A 57 -36.36 16.05 3.12
N VAL A 58 -36.48 14.74 3.34
CA VAL A 58 -35.56 13.74 2.77
C VAL A 58 -35.67 13.71 1.24
N GLY A 59 -36.89 13.71 0.70
CA GLY A 59 -37.12 13.72 -0.75
C GLY A 59 -36.53 14.95 -1.43
N ASP A 60 -36.70 16.12 -0.84
CA ASP A 60 -36.15 17.38 -1.34
C ASP A 60 -34.62 17.43 -1.22
N THR A 61 -34.07 16.95 -0.11
CA THR A 61 -32.62 16.80 0.07
C THR A 61 -32.04 15.89 -1.02
N MET A 62 -32.67 14.74 -1.26
CA MET A 62 -32.23 13.79 -2.28
C MET A 62 -32.28 14.38 -3.67
N ARG A 63 -33.34 15.10 -4.04
CA ARG A 63 -33.45 15.75 -5.35
C ARG A 63 -32.45 16.89 -5.53
N ARG A 64 -32.32 17.76 -4.54
CA ARG A 64 -31.46 18.95 -4.60
C ARG A 64 -29.98 18.59 -4.65
N PHE A 65 -29.58 17.57 -3.89
CA PHE A 65 -28.19 17.12 -3.81
C PHE A 65 -27.90 15.86 -4.64
N PHE A 66 -28.83 15.41 -5.47
CA PHE A 66 -28.64 14.24 -6.35
C PHE A 66 -27.34 14.32 -7.17
N PRO A 67 -27.01 15.45 -7.84
CA PRO A 67 -25.78 15.54 -8.61
C PRO A 67 -24.53 15.38 -7.73
N PHE A 68 -24.56 15.94 -6.52
CA PHE A 68 -23.48 15.79 -5.55
C PHE A 68 -23.30 14.33 -5.18
N PHE A 69 -24.37 13.63 -4.80
CA PHE A 69 -24.30 12.21 -4.45
C PHE A 69 -23.74 11.33 -5.57
N VAL A 70 -24.14 11.59 -6.82
CA VAL A 70 -23.61 10.89 -7.99
C VAL A 70 -22.11 11.14 -8.15
N ILE A 71 -21.67 12.39 -8.06
CA ILE A 71 -20.25 12.75 -8.18
C ILE A 71 -19.43 12.11 -7.06
N THR A 72 -19.90 12.20 -5.82
CA THR A 72 -19.27 11.55 -4.67
C THR A 72 -19.13 10.06 -5.01
N MET A 73 -20.21 9.37 -5.41
CA MET A 73 -20.18 7.92 -5.64
C MET A 73 -19.26 7.52 -6.80
N ALA A 74 -19.17 8.37 -7.83
CA ALA A 74 -18.25 8.21 -8.96
C ALA A 74 -16.77 8.43 -8.59
N LEU A 75 -16.47 9.11 -7.49
CA LEU A 75 -15.08 9.30 -7.02
C LEU A 75 -14.53 8.08 -6.29
N ILE A 76 -15.38 7.18 -5.76
CA ILE A 76 -14.91 5.98 -5.03
C ILE A 76 -13.96 5.14 -5.89
N PRO A 77 -14.31 4.74 -7.13
CA PRO A 77 -13.46 3.85 -7.92
C PRO A 77 -12.14 4.52 -8.29
N ALA A 78 -12.16 5.83 -8.57
CA ALA A 78 -10.95 6.60 -8.86
C ALA A 78 -10.02 6.65 -7.64
N PHE A 79 -10.56 6.97 -6.46
CA PHE A 79 -9.80 7.05 -5.22
C PHE A 79 -9.24 5.70 -4.78
N VAL A 80 -10.06 4.64 -4.89
CA VAL A 80 -9.63 3.27 -4.63
C VAL A 80 -8.50 2.88 -5.58
N TRP A 81 -8.65 3.15 -6.88
CA TRP A 81 -7.63 2.83 -7.87
C TRP A 81 -6.30 3.53 -7.60
N ASP A 82 -6.34 4.82 -7.29
CA ASP A 82 -5.14 5.60 -7.01
C ASP A 82 -4.45 5.14 -5.71
N THR A 83 -5.22 4.92 -4.66
CA THR A 83 -4.71 4.40 -3.39
C THR A 83 -4.04 3.03 -3.58
N LEU A 84 -4.69 2.12 -4.32
CA LEU A 84 -4.14 0.81 -4.63
C LEU A 84 -2.85 0.90 -5.44
N LYS A 85 -2.80 1.80 -6.43
CA LYS A 85 -1.60 2.03 -7.25
C LYS A 85 -0.44 2.53 -6.39
N LEU A 86 -0.72 3.45 -5.47
CA LEU A 86 0.25 3.98 -4.52
C LEU A 86 0.75 2.87 -3.59
N THR A 87 -0.14 2.14 -2.92
CA THR A 87 0.23 1.03 -2.02
C THR A 87 1.05 -0.04 -2.73
N ASN A 88 0.68 -0.42 -3.96
CA ASN A 88 1.44 -1.39 -4.75
C ASN A 88 2.85 -0.93 -5.08
N ARG A 89 3.04 0.38 -5.27
CA ARG A 89 4.37 0.97 -5.49
C ARG A 89 5.27 0.84 -4.25
N PHE A 90 4.70 0.80 -3.05
CA PHE A 90 5.45 0.59 -1.79
C PHE A 90 5.61 -0.90 -1.44
N ALA A 91 4.60 -1.73 -1.68
CA ALA A 91 4.60 -3.14 -1.30
C ALA A 91 5.71 -3.96 -1.98
N GLY A 92 5.95 -3.71 -3.29
CA GLY A 92 6.97 -4.42 -4.06
C GLY A 92 8.39 -4.30 -3.49
N PRO A 93 8.88 -3.07 -3.25
CA PRO A 93 10.18 -2.84 -2.61
C PRO A 93 10.31 -3.48 -1.21
N ILE A 94 9.31 -3.31 -0.34
CA ILE A 94 9.31 -3.88 1.03
C ILE A 94 9.41 -5.41 0.98
N LEU A 95 8.64 -6.06 0.12
CA LEU A 95 8.64 -7.52 0.05
C LEU A 95 10.00 -8.07 -0.40
N ARG A 96 10.66 -7.37 -1.34
CA ARG A 96 12.02 -7.70 -1.78
C ARG A 96 13.05 -7.49 -0.66
N LEU A 97 12.94 -6.39 0.09
CA LEU A 97 13.81 -6.13 1.24
C LEU A 97 13.65 -7.22 2.31
N ARG A 98 12.41 -7.62 2.63
CA ARG A 98 12.13 -8.71 3.58
C ARG A 98 12.76 -10.03 3.11
N GLY A 99 12.68 -10.34 1.83
CA GLY A 99 13.33 -11.53 1.25
C GLY A 99 14.85 -11.48 1.40
N ALA A 100 15.46 -10.35 1.05
CA ALA A 100 16.90 -10.16 1.18
C ALA A 100 17.36 -10.26 2.65
N LEU A 101 16.64 -9.65 3.59
CA LEU A 101 16.89 -9.77 5.03
C LEU A 101 16.85 -11.22 5.52
N ALA A 102 15.85 -12.00 5.07
CA ALA A 102 15.73 -13.41 5.43
C ALA A 102 16.87 -14.27 4.85
N GLU A 103 17.37 -13.94 3.66
CA GLU A 103 18.53 -14.62 3.08
C GLU A 103 19.82 -14.29 3.86
N VAL A 104 20.04 -13.01 4.21
CA VAL A 104 21.17 -12.58 5.06
C VAL A 104 21.12 -13.26 6.43
N SER A 105 19.95 -13.34 7.07
CA SER A 105 19.83 -13.97 8.39
C SER A 105 20.11 -15.47 8.36
N THR A 106 20.06 -16.12 7.19
CA THR A 106 20.45 -17.52 7.00
C THR A 106 21.94 -17.70 6.66
N GLY A 107 22.74 -16.63 6.73
CA GLY A 107 24.18 -16.66 6.43
C GLY A 107 24.50 -16.80 4.93
N ARG A 108 23.51 -16.66 4.04
CA ARG A 108 23.73 -16.72 2.59
C ARG A 108 24.21 -15.36 2.08
N ARG A 109 25.16 -15.38 1.15
CA ARG A 109 25.57 -14.17 0.43
C ARG A 109 24.42 -13.68 -0.44
N VAL A 110 23.93 -12.48 -0.15
CA VAL A 110 22.83 -11.85 -0.89
C VAL A 110 23.43 -10.85 -1.88
N ALA A 111 22.90 -10.85 -3.11
CA ALA A 111 23.29 -9.87 -4.12
C ALA A 111 22.85 -8.44 -3.71
N PRO A 112 23.59 -7.39 -4.11
CA PRO A 112 23.24 -6.02 -3.77
C PRO A 112 21.80 -5.67 -4.19
N LEU A 113 21.04 -5.14 -3.25
CA LEU A 113 19.67 -4.73 -3.46
C LEU A 113 19.66 -3.42 -4.26
N SER A 114 18.95 -3.39 -5.39
CA SER A 114 18.62 -2.14 -6.08
C SER A 114 17.13 -2.08 -6.38
N PHE A 115 16.54 -0.90 -6.21
CA PHE A 115 15.15 -0.63 -6.56
C PHE A 115 15.09 0.22 -7.83
N ARG A 116 14.10 -0.03 -8.69
CA ARG A 116 13.90 0.72 -9.93
C ARG A 116 12.75 1.71 -9.72
N GLY A 117 13.08 3.00 -9.69
CA GLY A 117 12.11 4.11 -9.64
C GLY A 117 11.84 4.68 -8.25
N ASN A 118 11.97 6.01 -8.18
CA ASN A 118 11.67 6.96 -7.10
C ASN A 118 12.56 6.92 -5.84
N ASP A 119 13.11 8.08 -5.54
CA ASP A 119 14.25 8.36 -4.65
C ASP A 119 14.15 7.81 -3.22
N PHE A 120 12.94 7.68 -2.66
CA PHE A 120 12.72 7.23 -1.27
C PHE A 120 13.31 5.84 -0.96
N TRP A 121 13.31 4.92 -1.93
CA TRP A 121 13.77 3.55 -1.69
C TRP A 121 15.27 3.34 -1.94
N GLN A 122 15.93 4.27 -2.63
CA GLN A 122 17.34 4.13 -2.98
C GLN A 122 18.22 4.20 -1.73
N GLU A 123 17.91 5.14 -0.83
CA GLU A 123 18.63 5.31 0.43
C GLU A 123 18.54 4.05 1.29
N MET A 124 17.33 3.48 1.45
CA MET A 124 17.13 2.23 2.19
C MET A 124 17.87 1.03 1.57
N ALA A 125 17.97 0.97 0.24
CA ALA A 125 18.78 -0.05 -0.43
C ALA A 125 20.28 0.16 -0.20
N ALA A 126 20.74 1.41 -0.22
CA ALA A 126 22.13 1.76 0.07
C ALA A 126 22.51 1.37 1.51
N ASP A 127 21.68 1.73 2.49
CA ASP A 127 21.87 1.37 3.89
C ASP A 127 21.91 -0.15 4.08
N PHE A 128 20.95 -0.88 3.47
CA PHE A 128 20.93 -2.34 3.52
C PHE A 128 22.22 -2.95 2.95
N ASN A 129 22.65 -2.49 1.78
CA ASN A 129 23.87 -2.99 1.14
C ASN A 129 25.13 -2.70 1.98
N ALA A 130 25.20 -1.54 2.62
CA ALA A 130 26.31 -1.18 3.51
C ALA A 130 26.38 -2.11 4.73
N VAL A 131 25.24 -2.46 5.32
CA VAL A 131 25.18 -3.43 6.43
C VAL A 131 25.61 -4.83 5.99
N VAL A 132 25.09 -5.32 4.86
CA VAL A 132 25.48 -6.64 4.32
C VAL A 132 26.97 -6.70 4.01
N GLN A 133 27.54 -5.63 3.46
CA GLN A 133 28.97 -5.55 3.17
C GLN A 133 29.82 -5.60 4.44
N ARG A 134 29.39 -4.94 5.53
CA ARG A 134 30.05 -5.02 6.83
C ARG A 134 29.99 -6.43 7.42
N CYS A 135 28.80 -7.02 7.51
CA CYS A 135 28.64 -8.38 8.04
C CYS A 135 29.43 -9.41 7.21
N GLY A 136 29.49 -9.26 5.89
CA GLY A 136 30.29 -10.12 5.02
C GLY A 136 31.80 -9.88 5.12
N ALA A 137 32.25 -8.67 5.45
CA ALA A 137 33.66 -8.36 5.69
C ALA A 137 34.17 -8.98 7.01
N ASP A 138 33.33 -8.96 8.06
CA ASP A 138 33.68 -9.54 9.36
C ASP A 138 33.88 -11.06 9.29
N THR A 139 33.12 -11.77 8.44
CA THR A 139 33.29 -13.23 8.24
C THR A 139 34.62 -13.60 7.57
N HIS A 140 35.20 -12.72 6.74
CA HIS A 140 36.51 -12.96 6.09
C HIS A 140 37.70 -12.56 6.96
N ALA A 141 37.51 -11.69 7.94
CA ALA A 141 38.57 -11.30 8.86
C ALA A 141 38.87 -12.42 9.88
N ASP A 142 37.86 -13.17 10.28
CA ASP A 142 37.98 -14.29 11.23
C ASP A 142 38.76 -15.48 10.62
N ASP A 143 38.49 -15.80 9.35
CA ASP A 143 39.12 -16.91 8.59
C ASP A 143 40.63 -16.68 8.30
N LYS A 144 41.07 -15.42 8.21
CA LYS A 144 42.49 -15.09 8.03
C LYS A 144 43.31 -15.10 9.31
N SER A 145 42.66 -15.03 10.47
CA SER A 145 43.36 -15.01 11.77
C SER A 145 43.83 -16.40 12.23
N THR A 146 43.27 -17.46 11.67
CA THR A 146 43.55 -18.85 12.05
C THR A 146 44.73 -19.46 11.28
N ASP A 147 45.19 -18.83 10.19
CA ASP A 147 46.27 -19.37 9.33
C ASP A 147 47.67 -18.83 9.69
N THR A 148 47.78 -17.79 10.51
CA THR A 148 49.07 -17.19 10.89
C THR A 148 49.68 -17.79 12.17
N GLY A 149 49.10 -18.86 12.71
CA GLY A 149 49.52 -19.48 13.98
C GLY A 149 50.30 -20.79 13.86
N SER A 150 50.61 -21.26 12.64
CA SER A 150 51.26 -22.55 12.43
C SER A 150 52.39 -22.49 11.39
N GLU A 151 53.29 -21.51 11.48
CA GLU A 151 54.63 -21.63 10.90
C GLU A 151 55.63 -20.80 11.71
N ALA A 152 56.61 -21.52 12.28
CA ALA A 152 57.83 -21.11 12.98
C ALA A 152 57.76 -20.76 14.48
#